data_AF-A0A0C3G9U5-F1
#
_entry.id   AF-A0A0C3G9U5-F1
#
_cell.length_a   1.000
_cell.length_b   1.000
_cell.length_c   1.000
_cell.angle_alpha   90.00
_cell.angle_beta   90.00
_cell.angle_gamma   90.00
#
_symmetry.space_group_name_H-M   'P 1'
#
loop_
_entity.id
_entity.type
_entity.pdbx_description
1 polymer ?
#
loop_
_entity_poly.entity_id
_entity_poly.type
_entity_poly.pdbx_seq_one_letter_code
_entity_poly.pdbx_strand_id
1 'polypeptide(L)'
;MAISLSLLLGQHISTEYMMVSSSVPGRSQLHLYKSNDLLDWKFVATILDVEAGSRISPTSSLRFGMNFECAGLFSSGQRDYIVVGVEEDVSSKCHRQHYTLWLGGTLILEGGSPRFEIFNYGLLDHGILYAPHLLRDSNDRLIQLGLGQ
;
A
#
# COMPACT_ATOMS: atom_id res chain seq x y z
N MET A 1 4.24 11.89 -2.68
CA MET A 1 3.72 10.70 -3.37
C MET A 1 3.54 11.00 -4.85
N ALA A 2 2.77 12.03 -5.23
CA ALA A 2 2.49 12.36 -6.63
C ALA A 2 3.76 12.58 -7.50
N ILE A 3 4.79 13.23 -6.97
CA ILE A 3 5.98 13.60 -7.77
C ILE A 3 6.76 12.38 -8.28
N SER A 4 7.06 11.39 -7.43
CA SER A 4 7.84 10.20 -7.84
C SER A 4 7.07 9.36 -8.84
N LEU A 5 5.76 9.19 -8.64
CA LEU A 5 4.86 8.51 -9.57
C LEU A 5 4.74 9.25 -10.91
N SER A 6 4.59 10.58 -10.89
CA SER A 6 4.55 11.39 -12.12
C SER A 6 5.85 11.27 -12.91
N LEU A 7 7.01 11.35 -12.24
CA LEU A 7 8.31 11.20 -12.90
C LEU A 7 8.47 9.79 -13.50
N LEU A 8 8.14 8.75 -12.72
CA LEU A 8 8.22 7.36 -13.18
C LEU A 8 7.34 7.11 -14.41
N LEU A 9 6.13 7.68 -14.42
CA LEU A 9 5.13 7.46 -15.47
C LEU A 9 5.18 8.50 -16.60
N GLY A 10 6.16 9.42 -16.59
CA GLY A 10 6.25 10.53 -17.54
C GLY A 10 5.00 11.42 -17.57
N GLN A 11 4.32 11.58 -16.43
CA GLN A 11 3.14 12.43 -16.28
C GLN A 11 3.52 13.83 -15.76
N HIS A 12 2.58 14.76 -15.86
CA HIS A 12 2.76 16.08 -15.29
C HIS A 12 2.83 15.99 -13.76
N ILE A 13 3.57 16.90 -13.12
CA ILE A 13 3.78 16.88 -11.66
C ILE A 13 2.50 17.18 -10.85
N SER A 14 1.50 17.78 -11.50
CA SER A 14 0.17 18.03 -10.93
C SER A 14 -0.82 16.89 -11.15
N THR A 15 -0.39 15.75 -11.72
CA THR A 15 -1.25 14.57 -11.82
C THR A 15 -1.50 14.01 -10.43
N GLU A 16 -2.77 13.81 -10.13
CA GLU A 16 -3.24 13.27 -8.86
C GLU A 16 -3.34 11.74 -8.96
N TYR A 17 -3.08 11.07 -7.83
CA TYR A 17 -3.06 9.62 -7.76
C TYR A 17 -3.90 9.12 -6.59
N MET A 18 -4.56 7.99 -6.80
CA MET A 18 -5.36 7.31 -5.79
C MET A 18 -4.96 5.84 -5.74
N MET A 19 -4.76 5.35 -4.53
CA MET A 19 -4.58 3.93 -4.26
C MET A 19 -5.87 3.35 -3.73
N VAL A 20 -6.29 2.20 -4.28
CA VAL A 20 -7.47 1.47 -3.84
C VAL A 20 -7.01 0.09 -3.38
N SER A 21 -7.28 -0.21 -2.12
CA SER A 21 -7.12 -1.56 -1.57
C SER A 21 -8.29 -2.45 -1.99
N SER A 22 -7.99 -3.68 -2.36
CA SER A 22 -8.97 -4.61 -2.92
C SER A 22 -8.54 -6.06 -2.72
N SER A 23 -9.45 -6.98 -2.99
CA SER A 23 -9.18 -8.39 -3.17
C SER A 23 -10.07 -8.99 -4.25
N VAL A 24 -9.60 -10.08 -4.84
CA VAL A 24 -10.38 -11.01 -5.64
C VAL A 24 -10.19 -12.41 -5.07
N PRO A 25 -11.02 -13.41 -5.40
CA PRO A 25 -10.86 -14.76 -4.87
C PRO A 25 -9.40 -15.26 -4.99
N GLY A 26 -8.77 -15.51 -3.85
CA GLY A 26 -7.39 -16.00 -3.75
C GLY A 26 -6.28 -14.95 -3.89
N ARG A 27 -6.57 -13.65 -4.04
CA ARG A 27 -5.55 -12.61 -4.22
C ARG A 27 -5.89 -11.30 -3.51
N SER A 28 -4.87 -10.65 -2.95
CA SER A 28 -4.97 -9.31 -2.36
C SER A 28 -4.24 -8.31 -3.26
N GLN A 29 -4.87 -7.17 -3.52
CA GLN A 29 -4.46 -6.26 -4.60
C GLN A 29 -4.47 -4.79 -4.15
N LEU A 30 -3.50 -4.03 -4.66
CA LEU A 30 -3.47 -2.58 -4.58
C LEU A 30 -3.51 -1.99 -5.98
N HIS A 31 -4.59 -1.28 -6.28
CA HIS A 31 -4.80 -0.64 -7.58
C HIS A 31 -4.40 0.82 -7.52
N LEU A 32 -3.78 1.31 -8.58
CA LEU A 32 -3.42 2.70 -8.76
C LEU A 32 -4.29 3.33 -9.85
N TYR A 33 -4.85 4.49 -9.54
CA TYR A 33 -5.60 5.33 -10.46
C TYR A 33 -4.93 6.70 -10.55
N LYS A 34 -5.14 7.40 -11.66
CA LYS A 34 -4.69 8.78 -11.86
C LYS A 34 -5.80 9.69 -12.36
N SER A 35 -5.70 10.96 -12.04
CA SER A 35 -6.57 12.01 -12.56
C SER A 35 -5.79 13.31 -12.77
N ASN A 36 -6.23 14.14 -13.72
CA ASN A 36 -5.71 15.49 -13.92
C ASN A 36 -6.69 16.59 -13.51
N ASP A 37 -7.93 16.21 -13.15
CA ASP A 37 -9.02 17.14 -12.85
C ASP A 37 -9.85 16.73 -11.62
N LEU A 38 -9.50 15.62 -10.97
CA LEU A 38 -10.20 14.98 -9.86
C LEU A 38 -11.60 14.43 -10.18
N LEU A 39 -12.06 14.58 -11.43
CA LEU A 39 -13.39 14.14 -11.88
C LEU A 39 -13.32 12.83 -12.68
N ASP A 40 -12.30 12.67 -13.52
CA ASP A 40 -12.07 11.46 -14.31
C ASP A 40 -10.86 10.68 -13.77
N TRP A 41 -11.11 9.47 -13.28
CA TRP A 41 -10.11 8.59 -12.69
C TRP A 41 -9.83 7.40 -13.59
N LYS A 42 -8.61 7.34 -14.12
CA LYS A 42 -8.16 6.28 -15.02
C LYS A 42 -7.34 5.27 -14.27
N PHE A 43 -7.70 4.00 -14.43
CA PHE A 43 -6.87 2.90 -13.94
C PHE A 43 -5.48 2.96 -14.58
N VAL A 44 -4.45 2.79 -13.76
CA VAL A 44 -3.05 2.76 -14.18
C VAL A 44 -2.53 1.34 -14.15
N ALA A 45 -2.55 0.69 -12.98
CA ALA A 45 -2.09 -0.68 -12.80
C ALA A 45 -2.52 -1.24 -11.44
N THR A 46 -2.43 -2.56 -11.30
CA THR A 46 -2.37 -3.22 -10.00
C THR A 46 -0.90 -3.28 -9.60
N ILE A 47 -0.46 -2.37 -8.71
CA ILE A 47 0.96 -2.21 -8.39
C ILE A 47 1.47 -3.30 -7.44
N LEU A 48 0.58 -3.91 -6.67
CA LEU A 48 0.87 -5.05 -5.82
C LEU A 48 -0.25 -6.06 -5.98
N ASP A 49 0.09 -7.27 -6.41
CA ASP A 49 -0.83 -8.38 -6.59
C ASP A 49 -0.20 -9.65 -6.01
N VAL A 50 -0.75 -10.15 -4.92
CA VAL A 50 -0.16 -11.25 -4.14
C VAL A 50 -1.19 -12.34 -3.86
N GLU A 51 -0.71 -13.58 -3.69
CA GLU A 51 -1.55 -14.69 -3.26
C GLU A 51 -2.06 -14.42 -1.83
N ALA A 52 -3.37 -14.54 -1.65
CA ALA A 52 -4.01 -14.33 -0.36
C ALA A 52 -3.44 -15.30 0.70
N GLY A 53 -3.11 -14.78 1.87
CA GLY A 53 -2.54 -15.52 2.99
C GLY A 53 -1.09 -15.97 2.78
N SER A 54 -0.48 -15.70 1.62
CA SER A 54 0.92 -16.07 1.37
C SER A 54 1.88 -15.32 2.29
N ARG A 55 3.05 -15.92 2.54
CA ARG A 55 4.13 -15.26 3.29
C ARG A 55 4.73 -14.14 2.45
N ILE A 56 5.08 -13.03 3.09
CA ILE A 56 5.71 -11.89 2.40
C ILE A 56 7.05 -12.29 1.76
N SER A 57 7.79 -13.19 2.39
CA SER A 57 8.99 -13.83 1.85
C SER A 57 9.10 -15.27 2.37
N PRO A 58 9.95 -16.13 1.79
CA PRO A 58 10.09 -17.53 2.23
C PRO A 58 10.41 -17.69 3.73
N THR A 59 11.17 -16.75 4.30
CA THR A 59 11.59 -16.75 5.71
C THR A 59 10.71 -15.88 6.62
N SER A 60 9.74 -15.16 6.06
CA SER A 60 8.83 -14.31 6.83
C SER A 60 7.88 -15.11 7.72
N SER A 61 7.65 -14.63 8.94
CA SER A 61 6.48 -15.02 9.75
C SER A 61 5.23 -14.20 9.41
N LEU A 62 5.38 -13.04 8.76
CA LEU A 62 4.29 -12.16 8.32
C LEU A 62 3.73 -12.59 6.96
N ARG A 63 2.44 -12.32 6.77
CA ARG A 63 1.65 -12.69 5.58
C ARG A 63 1.01 -11.45 4.95
N PHE A 64 0.49 -11.59 3.73
CA PHE A 64 -0.29 -10.52 3.10
C PHE A 64 -1.79 -10.52 3.49
N GLY A 65 -2.23 -11.53 4.24
CA GLY A 65 -3.63 -11.73 4.61
C GLY A 65 -4.54 -12.02 3.42
N MET A 66 -5.84 -12.06 3.69
CA MET A 66 -6.88 -12.35 2.70
C MET A 66 -7.31 -11.10 1.94
N ASN A 67 -7.25 -9.94 2.59
CA ASN A 67 -7.65 -8.67 2.00
C ASN A 67 -6.75 -7.53 2.49
N PHE A 68 -6.57 -6.53 1.62
CA PHE A 68 -5.93 -5.27 1.97
C PHE A 68 -6.97 -4.20 2.25
N GLU A 69 -6.71 -3.36 3.24
CA GLU A 69 -7.56 -2.23 3.62
C GLU A 69 -6.72 -0.98 3.88
N CYS A 70 -7.32 0.19 3.66
CA CYS A 70 -6.73 1.50 4.01
C CYS A 70 -5.27 1.70 3.57
N ALA A 71 -4.90 1.21 2.38
CA ALA A 71 -3.51 1.35 1.93
C ALA A 71 -3.16 2.81 1.62
N GLY A 72 -1.98 3.22 2.06
CA GLY A 72 -1.39 4.51 1.72
C GLY A 72 0.04 4.32 1.22
N LEU A 73 0.42 5.12 0.22
CA LEU A 73 1.77 5.13 -0.36
C LEU A 73 2.48 6.45 -0.04
N PHE A 74 3.77 6.41 0.24
CA PHE A 74 4.57 7.62 0.34
C PHE A 74 6.01 7.33 -0.03
N SER A 75 6.76 8.40 -0.31
CA SER A 75 8.20 8.31 -0.55
C SER A 75 8.95 9.01 0.57
N SER A 76 10.09 8.46 0.96
CA SER A 76 11.05 9.07 1.88
C SER A 76 12.46 8.83 1.36
N GLY A 77 13.17 9.91 1.03
CA GLY A 77 14.43 9.83 0.29
C GLY A 77 14.22 9.19 -1.10
N GLN A 78 14.97 8.14 -1.38
CA GLN A 78 14.90 7.37 -2.65
C GLN A 78 14.05 6.10 -2.56
N ARG A 79 13.29 5.93 -1.47
CA ARG A 79 12.48 4.73 -1.24
C ARG A 79 11.00 5.07 -1.17
N ASP A 80 10.20 4.10 -1.58
CA ASP A 80 8.75 4.13 -1.48
C ASP A 80 8.29 3.18 -0.37
N TYR A 81 7.18 3.53 0.26
CA TYR A 81 6.62 2.82 1.38
C TYR A 81 5.12 2.71 1.20
N ILE A 82 4.60 1.50 1.36
CA ILE A 82 3.17 1.24 1.49
C ILE A 82 2.89 0.93 2.95
N VAL A 83 1.89 1.57 3.52
CA VAL A 83 1.29 1.18 4.80
C VAL A 83 -0.09 0.65 4.50
N VAL A 84 -0.44 -0.52 5.02
CA VAL A 84 -1.67 -1.22 4.66
C VAL A 84 -2.23 -2.01 5.83
N GLY A 85 -3.54 -1.92 6.03
CA GLY A 85 -4.29 -2.82 6.90
C GLY A 85 -4.43 -4.18 6.23
N VAL A 86 -4.18 -5.24 6.98
CA VAL A 86 -4.32 -6.62 6.55
C VAL A 86 -5.44 -7.29 7.34
N GLU A 87 -6.41 -7.86 6.63
CA GLU A 87 -7.40 -8.79 7.19
C GLU A 87 -6.90 -10.22 6.96
N GLU A 88 -6.84 -11.04 8.01
CA GLU A 88 -6.50 -12.46 7.93
C GLU A 88 -7.74 -13.35 7.96
N ASP A 89 -7.54 -14.64 7.67
CA ASP A 89 -8.61 -15.61 7.78
C ASP A 89 -9.04 -15.85 9.25
N VAL A 90 -10.18 -16.53 9.41
CA VAL A 90 -10.79 -16.84 10.71
C VAL A 90 -9.92 -17.68 11.65
N SER A 91 -8.85 -18.32 11.14
CA SER A 91 -7.92 -19.10 11.95
C SER A 91 -6.88 -18.22 12.66
N SER A 92 -6.72 -16.96 12.24
CA SER A 92 -5.81 -16.02 12.89
C SER A 92 -6.27 -15.65 14.29
N LYS A 93 -5.28 -15.58 15.19
CA LYS A 93 -5.45 -15.11 16.58
C LYS A 93 -4.94 -13.68 16.78
N CYS A 94 -4.41 -13.05 15.74
CA CYS A 94 -3.83 -11.71 15.82
C CYS A 94 -4.96 -10.68 15.90
N HIS A 95 -5.13 -9.99 17.04
CA HIS A 95 -5.94 -8.76 17.18
C HIS A 95 -7.22 -8.72 16.34
N ARG A 96 -8.14 -9.67 16.57
CA ARG A 96 -9.39 -9.84 15.79
C ARG A 96 -9.19 -10.07 14.28
N GLN A 97 -8.14 -10.80 13.92
CA GLN A 97 -7.73 -11.12 12.54
C GLN A 97 -7.22 -9.92 11.75
N HIS A 98 -6.72 -8.87 12.43
CA HIS A 98 -6.26 -7.64 11.79
C HIS A 98 -4.86 -7.24 12.27
N TYR A 99 -4.05 -6.68 11.37
CA TYR A 99 -2.84 -5.95 11.72
C TYR A 99 -2.45 -4.95 10.64
N THR A 100 -1.52 -4.06 10.97
CA THR A 100 -1.02 -3.05 10.04
C THR A 100 0.40 -3.38 9.60
N LEU A 101 0.60 -3.55 8.30
CA LEU A 101 1.93 -3.68 7.69
C LEU A 101 2.47 -2.33 7.24
N TRP A 102 3.79 -2.22 7.27
CA TRP A 102 4.52 -1.36 6.34
C TRP A 102 5.37 -2.23 5.41
N LEU A 103 5.43 -1.85 4.14
CA LEU A 103 6.23 -2.45 3.08
C LEU A 103 7.14 -1.35 2.52
N GLY A 104 8.45 -1.51 2.65
CA GLY A 104 9.43 -0.63 2.01
C GLY A 104 9.93 -1.25 0.70
N GLY A 105 10.09 -0.41 -0.31
CA GLY A 105 10.35 -0.86 -1.67
C GLY A 105 10.64 0.28 -2.64
N THR A 106 10.47 -0.01 -3.92
CA THR A 106 10.53 0.97 -5.00
C THR A 106 9.47 0.65 -6.04
N LEU A 107 8.83 1.69 -6.58
CA LEU A 107 8.03 1.55 -7.80
C LEU A 107 8.92 1.47 -9.03
N ILE A 108 8.79 0.38 -9.78
CA ILE A 108 9.50 0.13 -11.03
C ILE A 108 8.52 0.06 -12.20
N LEU A 109 9.00 0.28 -13.43
CA LEU A 109 8.23 -0.04 -14.63
C LEU A 109 8.57 -1.44 -15.12
N GLU A 110 7.56 -2.29 -15.18
CA GLU A 110 7.64 -3.62 -15.80
C GLU A 110 6.73 -3.62 -17.03
N GLY A 111 7.31 -3.73 -18.22
CA GLY A 111 6.55 -3.67 -19.48
C GLY A 111 5.76 -2.36 -19.67
N GLY A 112 6.22 -1.26 -19.06
CA GLY A 112 5.55 0.04 -19.10
C GLY A 112 4.44 0.24 -18.06
N SER A 113 4.16 -0.75 -17.22
CA SER A 113 3.20 -0.64 -16.11
C SER A 113 3.93 -0.56 -14.77
N PRO A 114 3.51 0.31 -13.84
CA PRO A 114 4.15 0.41 -12.53
C PRO A 114 3.87 -0.84 -11.69
N ARG A 115 4.91 -1.33 -11.01
CA ARG A 115 4.87 -2.42 -10.03
C ARG A 115 5.67 -2.04 -8.80
N PHE A 116 5.18 -2.41 -7.62
CA PHE A 116 5.88 -2.20 -6.36
C PHE A 116 6.77 -3.40 -6.05
N GLU A 117 8.08 -3.19 -6.01
CA GLU A 117 9.07 -4.19 -5.62
C GLU A 117 9.39 -4.04 -4.13
N ILE A 118 9.08 -5.08 -3.34
CA ILE A 118 9.25 -5.07 -1.87
C ILE A 118 10.68 -5.49 -1.51
N PHE A 119 11.36 -4.70 -0.68
CA PHE A 119 12.71 -5.01 -0.16
C PHE A 119 12.74 -5.28 1.33
N ASN A 120 11.88 -4.61 2.09
CA ASN A 120 11.77 -4.76 3.52
C ASN A 120 10.32 -4.57 3.96
N TYR A 121 9.98 -5.10 5.12
CA TYR A 121 8.62 -5.06 5.62
C TYR A 121 8.62 -5.26 7.13
N GLY A 122 7.50 -4.91 7.77
CA GLY A 122 7.29 -5.15 9.18
C GLY A 122 5.88 -4.78 9.58
N LEU A 123 5.60 -4.94 10.87
CA LEU A 123 4.40 -4.38 11.48
C LEU A 123 4.63 -2.90 11.75
N LEU A 124 3.64 -2.08 11.44
CA LEU A 124 3.64 -0.67 11.83
C LEU A 124 3.39 -0.52 13.32
N ASP A 125 2.54 -1.39 13.86
CA ASP A 125 2.22 -1.51 15.27
C ASP A 125 2.07 -2.99 15.61
N HIS A 126 2.63 -3.39 16.75
CA HIS A 126 2.58 -4.77 17.23
C HIS A 126 1.36 -5.06 18.12
N GLY A 127 0.63 -4.02 18.50
CA GLY A 127 -0.58 -4.08 19.28
C GLY A 127 -1.82 -3.99 18.39
N ILE A 128 -2.83 -3.28 18.88
CA ILE A 128 -4.20 -3.31 18.36
C ILE A 128 -4.48 -2.27 17.26
N LEU A 129 -3.46 -1.57 16.76
CA LEU A 129 -3.67 -0.52 15.77
C LEU A 129 -3.98 -1.11 14.38
N TYR A 130 -5.06 -0.60 13.79
CA TYR A 130 -5.56 -0.96 12.46
C TYR A 130 -6.04 0.27 11.67
N ALA A 131 -6.46 0.06 10.42
CA ALA A 131 -7.00 1.08 9.52
C ALA A 131 -6.09 2.33 9.43
N PRO A 132 -4.83 2.18 8.97
CA PRO A 132 -3.88 3.28 8.91
C PRO A 132 -4.36 4.36 7.91
N HIS A 133 -4.19 5.61 8.29
CA HIS A 133 -4.40 6.76 7.43
C HIS A 133 -3.14 7.63 7.44
N LEU A 134 -2.71 8.03 6.25
CA LEU A 134 -1.54 8.86 6.04
C LEU A 134 -1.98 10.25 5.59
N LEU A 135 -1.43 11.28 6.21
CA LEU A 135 -1.63 12.67 5.81
C LEU A 135 -0.34 13.46 5.97
N ARG A 136 -0.23 14.58 5.25
CA ARG A 136 0.87 15.53 5.40
C ARG A 136 0.35 16.78 6.09
N ASP A 137 1.14 17.32 7.00
CA ASP A 137 0.83 18.61 7.64
C ASP A 137 1.41 19.80 6.85
N SER A 138 1.23 21.00 7.39
CA SER A 138 1.72 22.25 6.79
C SER A 138 3.25 22.36 6.70
N ASN A 139 3.99 21.48 7.39
CA ASN A 139 5.45 21.43 7.38
C ASN A 139 5.98 20.24 6.55
N ASP A 140 5.12 19.64 5.73
CA ASP A 140 5.42 18.47 4.91
C ASP A 140 5.85 17.22 5.72
N ARG A 141 5.46 17.15 7.00
CA ARG A 141 5.69 15.95 7.82
C ARG A 141 4.63 14.93 7.49
N LEU A 142 5.05 13.68 7.29
CA LEU A 142 4.13 12.56 7.21
C LEU A 142 3.60 12.22 8.61
N ILE A 143 2.29 12.25 8.77
CA ILE A 143 1.58 11.86 9.97
C ILE A 143 0.80 10.59 9.65
N GLN A 144 0.94 9.58 10.53
CA GLN A 144 0.13 8.37 10.48
C GLN A 144 -0.79 8.32 11.69
N LEU A 145 -2.07 8.06 11.44
CA LEU A 145 -3.11 7.82 12.44
C LEU A 145 -3.77 6.46 12.15
N GLY A 146 -4.35 5.84 13.17
CA GLY A 146 -5.05 4.56 13.03
C GLY A 146 -6.08 4.35 14.13
N LEU A 147 -6.92 3.35 13.95
CA LEU A 147 -7.92 2.91 14.93
C LEU A 147 -7.32 1.86 15.86
N GLY A 148 -7.43 2.03 17.18
CA GLY A 148 -7.17 0.96 18.14
C GLY A 148 -8.39 0.06 18.29
N GLN A 149 -8.23 -1.26 18.12
CA GLN A 149 -9.34 -2.25 18.13
C GLN A 149 -9.43 -3.14 19.37
#